data_AF-A0A965XTA9-F1
#
_entry.id   AF-A0A965XTA9-F1
#
_cell.length_a   1.000
_cell.length_b   1.000
_cell.length_c   1.000
_cell.angle_alpha   90.00
_cell.angle_beta   90.00
_cell.angle_gamma   90.00
#
_symmetry.space_group_name_H-M   'P 1'
#
loop_
_entity.id
_entity.type
_entity.pdbx_description
1 polymer ?
#
loop_
_entity_poly.entity_id
_entity_poly.type
_entity_poly.pdbx_seq_one_letter_code
_entity_poly.pdbx_strand_id
1 'polypeptide(L)' 'MDHLGNFMDALAKEQLKAVKDMSKAKNLEERKIHSEIVLNLSRSMAMMMDSAANVMTGLDQDMPFED' A
#
# COMPACT_ATOMS: atom_id res chain seq x y z
N MET A 1 -17.61 0.28 9.65
CA MET A 1 -16.33 0.99 9.38
C MET A 1 -15.67 0.28 8.22
N ASP A 2 -15.22 1.02 7.20
CA ASP A 2 -14.43 0.45 6.11
C ASP A 2 -13.00 0.22 6.61
N HIS A 3 -12.72 -1.00 7.08
CA HIS A 3 -11.43 -1.39 7.64
C HIS A 3 -10.31 -1.33 6.59
N LEU A 4 -10.62 -1.55 5.32
CA LEU A 4 -9.66 -1.47 4.23
C LEU A 4 -9.29 -0.02 3.95
N GLY A 5 -10.29 0.87 3.85
CA GLY A 5 -10.05 2.30 3.67
C GLY A 5 -9.20 2.91 4.78
N ASN A 6 -9.51 2.61 6.04
CA ASN A 6 -8.73 3.11 7.19
C ASN A 6 -7.28 2.60 7.19
N PHE A 7 -7.05 1.35 6.77
CA PHE A 7 -5.72 0.77 6.69
C PHE A 7 -4.90 1.37 5.55
N MET A 8 -5.51 1.56 4.37
CA MET A 8 -4.87 2.22 3.23
C MET A 8 -4.51 3.67 3.53
N ASP A 9 -5.37 4.40 4.24
CA ASP A 9 -5.08 5.76 4.72
C ASP A 9 -3.90 5.81 5.69
N ALA A 10 -3.79 4.83 6.59
CA ALA A 10 -2.65 4.73 7.51
C ALA A 10 -1.34 4.48 6.76
N LEU A 11 -1.33 3.53 5.83
CA LEU A 11 -0.16 3.25 4.99
C LEU A 11 0.26 4.46 4.14
N ALA A 12 -0.70 5.18 3.55
CA ALA A 12 -0.42 6.38 2.77
C ALA A 12 0.23 7.48 3.63
N LYS A 13 -0.25 7.67 4.87
CA LYS A 13 0.35 8.61 5.83
C LYS A 13 1.77 8.22 6.21
N GLU A 14 2.03 6.94 6.46
CA GLU A 14 3.37 6.44 6.75
C GLU A 14 4.32 6.60 5.55
N GLN A 15 3.85 6.31 4.33
CA GLN A 15 4.65 6.48 3.11
C GLN A 15 5.02 7.96 2.91
N LEU A 16 4.05 8.87 3.07
CA LEU A 16 4.32 10.31 2.97
C LEU A 16 5.33 10.78 4.02
N LYS A 17 5.24 10.26 5.25
CA LYS A 17 6.22 10.56 6.31
C LYS A 17 7.61 10.04 5.91
N ALA A 18 7.72 8.80 5.47
CA ALA A 18 9.00 8.21 5.06
C ALA A 18 9.66 8.98 3.89
N VAL A 19 8.87 9.43 2.91
CA VAL A 19 9.38 10.29 1.82
C VAL A 19 9.87 11.65 2.34
N LYS A 20 9.14 12.26 3.28
CA LYS A 20 9.57 13.52 3.91
C LYS A 20 10.83 13.36 4.77
N ASP A 21 10.99 12.21 5.41
CA ASP A 21 12.19 11.92 6.20
C ASP A 21 13.39 11.66 5.27
N MET A 22 13.17 10.92 4.16
CA MET A 22 14.16 10.72 3.10
C MET A 22 14.65 12.04 2.49
N SER A 23 13.75 13.00 2.25
CA SER A 23 14.12 14.30 1.67
C SER A 23 14.92 15.19 2.64
N LYS A 24 14.84 14.91 3.94
CA LYS A 24 15.60 15.60 5.00
C LYS A 24 16.91 14.89 5.38
N ALA A 25 17.19 13.71 4.81
CA ALA A 25 18.39 12.94 5.09
C ALA A 25 19.66 13.76 4.82
N LYS A 26 20.57 13.80 5.79
CA LYS A 26 21.80 14.61 5.77
C LYS A 26 22.96 13.90 5.09
N ASN A 27 22.89 12.57 4.97
CA ASN A 27 23.94 11.75 4.38
C ASN A 27 23.36 10.57 3.59
N LEU A 28 24.24 9.88 2.87
CA LEU A 28 23.85 8.77 1.99
C LEU A 28 23.29 7.57 2.76
N GLU A 29 23.78 7.32 3.98
CA GLU A 29 23.34 6.20 4.81
C GLU A 29 21.90 6.40 5.30
N GLU A 30 21.59 7.57 5.86
CA GLU A 30 20.22 7.97 6.21
C GLU A 30 19.29 7.90 5.00
N ARG A 31 19.75 8.35 3.83
CA ARG A 31 18.94 8.28 2.60
C ARG A 31 18.66 6.83 2.18
N LYS A 32 19.61 5.92 2.34
CA LYS A 32 19.42 4.49 2.05
C LYS A 32 18.40 3.85 2.98
N ILE A 33 18.51 4.11 4.29
CA ILE A 33 17.56 3.62 5.30
C ILE A 33 16.14 4.09 4.95
N HIS A 34 15.96 5.40 4.71
CA HIS A 34 14.64 5.91 4.35
C HIS A 34 14.15 5.39 2.99
N SER A 35 15.03 5.17 2.02
CA SER A 35 14.69 4.55 0.73
C SER A 35 14.15 3.13 0.89
N GLU A 36 14.75 2.32 1.76
CA GLU A 36 14.28 0.96 2.05
C GLU A 36 12.90 0.96 2.71
N ILE A 37 12.67 1.90 3.63
CA ILE A 37 11.35 2.09 4.27
C ILE A 37 10.30 2.44 3.21
N VAL A 38 10.59 3.42 2.34
CA VAL A 38 9.67 3.82 1.25
C VAL A 38 9.38 2.66 0.31
N LEU A 39 10.40 1.88 -0.06
CA LEU A 39 10.24 0.72 -0.94
C LEU A 39 9.34 -0.35 -0.31
N ASN A 40 9.54 -0.66 0.96
CA ASN A 40 8.75 -1.66 1.67
C ASN A 40 7.28 -1.23 1.80
N LEU A 41 7.03 0.03 2.18
CA LEU A 41 5.66 0.58 2.25
C LEU A 41 4.96 0.54 0.89
N SER A 42 5.69 0.86 -0.19
CA SER A 42 5.16 0.82 -1.55
C SER A 42 4.77 -0.60 -1.97
N ARG A 43 5.60 -1.60 -1.62
CA ARG A 43 5.29 -3.02 -1.85
C ARG A 43 4.08 -3.49 -1.05
N SER A 44 3.98 -3.11 0.22
CA SER A 44 2.83 -3.45 1.07
C SER A 44 1.52 -2.91 0.53
N MET A 45 1.48 -1.66 0.06
CA MET A 45 0.28 -1.11 -0.56
C MET A 45 -0.07 -1.81 -1.88
N ALA A 46 0.91 -2.12 -2.72
CA ALA A 46 0.67 -2.83 -3.97
C ALA A 46 0.07 -4.22 -3.72
N MET A 47 0.62 -4.99 -2.77
CA MET A 47 0.08 -6.30 -2.39
C MET A 47 -1.35 -6.21 -1.83
N MET A 48 -1.64 -5.17 -1.05
CA MET A 48 -2.99 -4.97 -0.51
C MET A 48 -4.00 -4.57 -1.59
N MET A 49 -3.61 -3.70 -2.53
CA MET A 49 -4.46 -3.35 -3.67
C MET A 49 -4.71 -4.55 -4.58
N ASP A 50 -3.69 -5.36 -4.84
CA ASP A 50 -3.82 -6.60 -5.61
C ASP A 50 -4.75 -7.60 -4.90
N SER A 51 -4.58 -7.78 -3.59
CA SER A 51 -5.48 -8.62 -2.79
C SER A 51 -6.92 -8.10 -2.77
N ALA A 52 -7.12 -6.79 -2.64
CA ALA A 52 -8.45 -6.18 -2.68
C ALA A 52 -9.10 -6.31 -4.07
N ALA A 53 -8.32 -6.15 -5.13
CA ALA A 53 -8.77 -6.34 -6.51
C ALA A 53 -9.19 -7.80 -6.75
N ASN A 54 -8.40 -8.77 -6.29
CA ASN A 54 -8.72 -10.20 -6.40
C ASN A 54 -10.00 -10.58 -5.62
N VAL A 55 -10.23 -9.98 -4.45
CA VAL A 55 -11.49 -10.19 -3.71
C VAL A 55 -12.66 -9.53 -4.44
N MET A 56 -12.47 -8.33 -5.01
CA MET A 56 -13.53 -7.61 -5.71
C MET A 56 -13.92 -8.30 -7.03
N THR A 57 -12.96 -8.86 -7.78
CA THR A 57 -13.22 -9.59 -9.02
C THR A 57 -13.75 -11.02 -8.79
N GLY A 58 -13.41 -11.65 -7.66
CA GLY A 58 -13.91 -12.97 -7.29
C GLY A 58 -15.38 -12.99 -6.86
N LEU A 59 -15.92 -11.86 -6.39
CA LEU A 59 -17.33 -11.74 -5.99
C LEU A 59 -18.30 -11.62 -7.18
N ASP A 60 -17.80 -11.29 -8.38
CA ASP A 60 -18.63 -11.18 -9.61
C ASP A 60 -18.75 -12.51 -10.38
N GLN A 61 -18.08 -13.59 -9.96
CA GLN A 61 -18.06 -14.88 -10.68
C GLN A 61 -19.08 -15.93 -10.20
N ASP A 62 -19.91 -15.63 -9.20
CA ASP A 62 -20.97 -16.52 -8.69
C ASP A 62 -22.38 -16.17 -9.24
N MET A 63 -22.49 -15.64 -10.47
CA MET A 63 -23.77 -15.69 -11.19
C MET A 63 -23.84 -16.99 -12.02
N PRO A 64 -24.64 -17.99 -11.62
CA PRO A 64 -24.95 -19.08 -12.52
C PRO A 64 -25.69 -18.48 -13.71
N PHE A 65 -25.13 -18.65 -14.91
CA PHE A 65 -25.87 -18.41 -16.14
C PHE A 65 -27.01 -19.44 -16.19
N GLU A 66 -28.20 -19.07 -15.71
CA GLU A 66 -29.46 -19.70 -16.10
C GLU A 66 -29.99 -18.97 -17.35
N ASP A 67 -29.66 -19.53 -18.53
CA ASP A 67 -30.57 -19.90 -19.62
C ASP A 67 -29.80 -20.25 -20.90
#